data_AF-A0A3C1ER82-F1
#
_entry.id   AF-A0A3C1ER82-F1
#
_cell.length_a   1.000
_cell.length_b   1.000
_cell.length_c   1.000
_cell.angle_alpha   90.00
_cell.angle_beta   90.00
_cell.angle_gamma   90.00
#
_symmetry.space_group_name_H-M   'P 1'
#
loop_
_entity.id
_entity.type
_entity.pdbx_description
1 polymer ?
#
loop_
_entity_poly.entity_id
_entity_poly.type
_entity_poly.pdbx_seq_one_letter_code
_entity_poly.pdbx_strand_id
1 'polypeptide(L)'
;MNSWTRPDFAYNIRQRPMTNKPLARGGAKPLRQASDRMKVLVGVRSFKQAEFFLTRGADEVYCGLLDIPNHGMRAENFSGVDELHRTVEFAHSLGKKAFLVANDVFPAAAFDEAAGKVEALLEGGMDGVIIRDLAVLDHFKRRGMDAYFVLSTLGLCFNATTLKFFKERGISRIVLPQQLTPDEARPMFDRKLGLDIEMFCLPLFYEINLNALCSLSCPCSQEIVPGKEPPKYTCLSAIRCEGGSYSMPMPDTGTLLGYFYDFYHMGANCMKVARGPNASEVVELFFKSVYLAKLLEKGLSREGFLFEGKRICASAQNYGKRYIVQHL
;
A
#
# COMPACT_ATOMS: atom_id res chain seq x y z
N MET A 1 -4.66 30.36 1.09
CA MET A 1 -3.59 30.75 2.05
C MET A 1 -2.97 29.45 2.56
N ASN A 2 -1.98 28.90 1.84
CA ASN A 2 -0.54 29.11 2.02
C ASN A 2 -0.03 28.79 3.44
N SER A 3 0.45 27.56 3.65
CA SER A 3 1.71 27.30 4.37
C SER A 3 2.08 25.81 4.28
N TRP A 4 2.64 25.42 3.13
CA TRP A 4 3.43 24.19 3.01
C TRP A 4 4.86 24.53 3.41
N THR A 5 5.12 24.73 4.70
CA THR A 5 6.47 24.99 5.22
C THR A 5 7.05 23.74 5.87
N ARG A 6 8.32 23.51 5.53
CA ARG A 6 9.21 22.42 5.95
C ARG A 6 9.60 22.59 7.44
N PRO A 7 9.73 21.52 8.23
CA PRO A 7 10.60 21.52 9.41
C PRO A 7 12.05 21.33 8.96
N ASP A 8 12.95 22.24 9.35
CA ASP A 8 14.36 22.23 8.96
C ASP A 8 15.11 21.00 9.49
N PHE A 9 15.40 20.05 8.59
CA PHE A 9 16.47 19.07 8.76
C PHE A 9 17.30 19.02 7.48
N ALA A 10 18.55 19.45 7.57
CA ALA A 10 19.53 19.36 6.51
C ALA A 10 20.19 17.98 6.53
N TYR A 11 20.09 17.23 5.42
CA TYR A 11 20.88 16.02 5.19
C TYR A 11 21.64 16.21 3.87
N ASN A 12 22.97 16.22 3.97
CA ASN A 12 23.89 16.32 2.84
C ASN A 12 24.31 14.89 2.44
N ILE A 13 23.91 14.42 1.25
CA ILE A 13 24.36 13.12 0.71
C ILE A 13 24.82 13.34 -0.73
N ARG A 14 26.12 13.16 -0.97
CA ARG A 14 26.73 13.18 -2.31
C ARG A 14 26.35 11.90 -3.05
N GLN A 15 25.82 12.02 -4.26
CA GLN A 15 25.47 10.91 -5.15
C GLN A 15 26.69 10.43 -5.96
N ARG A 16 26.77 9.12 -6.22
CA ARG A 16 27.59 8.54 -7.30
C ARG A 16 26.67 8.05 -8.43
N PRO A 17 27.08 8.10 -9.71
CA PRO A 17 26.22 7.74 -10.83
C PRO A 17 26.12 6.22 -10.99
N MET A 18 24.92 5.70 -11.22
CA MET A 18 24.67 4.31 -11.63
C MET A 18 24.35 4.26 -13.12
N THR A 19 25.04 3.37 -13.84
CA THR A 19 24.85 3.08 -15.27
C THR A 19 23.91 1.89 -15.47
N ASN A 20 23.10 1.96 -16.54
CA ASN A 20 22.07 1.00 -16.94
C ASN A 20 22.58 -0.42 -17.25
N LYS A 21 21.78 -1.45 -16.93
CA LYS A 21 21.68 -2.73 -17.67
C LYS A 21 20.34 -3.46 -17.39
N PRO A 22 19.88 -4.33 -18.32
CA PRO A 22 18.49 -4.78 -18.44
C PRO A 22 18.10 -5.93 -17.48
N LEU A 23 16.79 -6.09 -17.28
CA LEU A 23 16.12 -7.06 -16.40
C LEU A 23 16.47 -8.52 -16.74
N ALA A 24 17.03 -9.25 -15.77
CA ALA A 24 17.39 -10.66 -15.89
C ALA A 24 16.32 -11.60 -15.31
N ARG A 25 16.16 -12.77 -15.96
CA ARG A 25 15.26 -13.88 -15.60
C ARG A 25 15.56 -14.47 -14.23
N GLY A 26 14.50 -14.99 -13.60
CA GLY A 26 14.44 -15.48 -12.22
C GLY A 26 15.53 -16.47 -11.81
N GLY A 27 16.30 -16.07 -10.80
CA GLY A 27 16.96 -16.94 -9.84
C GLY A 27 16.52 -16.54 -8.43
N ALA A 28 16.42 -17.50 -7.51
CA ALA A 28 16.04 -17.23 -6.13
C ALA A 28 16.97 -16.17 -5.50
N LYS A 29 16.38 -15.09 -4.94
CA LYS A 29 17.14 -14.03 -4.28
C LYS A 29 17.85 -14.59 -3.03
N PRO A 30 19.14 -14.28 -2.80
CA PRO A 30 19.88 -14.73 -1.62
C PRO A 30 19.35 -14.10 -0.31
N LEU A 31 19.91 -14.53 0.84
CA LEU A 31 19.72 -13.90 2.15
C LEU A 31 19.85 -12.37 2.02
N ARG A 32 18.98 -11.63 2.71
CA ARG A 32 18.81 -10.18 2.57
C ARG A 32 20.18 -9.53 2.66
N GLN A 33 20.68 -9.03 1.53
CA GLN A 33 21.95 -8.33 1.52
C GLN A 33 21.76 -7.03 2.32
N ALA A 34 22.83 -6.54 2.95
CA ALA A 34 22.82 -5.26 3.68
C ALA A 34 22.33 -4.06 2.83
N SER A 35 22.17 -4.24 1.51
CA SER A 35 21.67 -3.28 0.53
C SER A 35 20.14 -3.26 0.34
N ASP A 36 19.38 -4.25 0.82
CA ASP A 36 17.92 -4.31 0.58
C ASP A 36 17.17 -3.42 1.59
N ARG A 37 17.32 -2.10 1.47
CA ARG A 37 16.60 -1.11 2.28
C ARG A 37 15.08 -1.26 2.13
N MET A 38 14.32 -0.81 3.14
CA MET A 38 12.86 -0.83 3.08
C MET A 38 12.39 0.22 2.08
N LYS A 39 11.73 -0.21 0.99
CA LYS A 39 11.16 0.73 0.02
C LYS A 39 9.90 1.37 0.60
N VAL A 40 9.80 2.69 0.56
CA VAL A 40 8.59 3.41 0.97
C VAL A 40 7.81 3.79 -0.27
N LEU A 41 6.57 3.34 -0.36
CA LEU A 41 5.69 3.65 -1.48
C LEU A 41 4.42 4.38 -1.02
N VAL A 42 3.90 5.27 -1.85
CA VAL A 42 2.79 6.17 -1.49
C VAL A 42 1.78 6.33 -2.60
N GLY A 43 0.50 6.35 -2.20
CA GLY A 43 -0.63 6.56 -3.09
C GLY A 43 -0.75 8.03 -3.47
N VAL A 44 -0.87 8.33 -4.77
CA VAL A 44 -0.96 9.69 -5.29
C VAL A 44 -2.15 9.85 -6.23
N ARG A 45 -2.66 11.08 -6.34
CA ARG A 45 -3.82 11.43 -7.19
C ARG A 45 -3.57 12.54 -8.22
N SER A 46 -2.35 13.06 -8.27
CA SER A 46 -1.93 14.07 -9.24
C SER A 46 -0.41 14.07 -9.39
N PHE A 47 0.07 14.66 -10.49
CA PHE A 47 1.49 14.84 -10.75
C PHE A 47 2.16 15.64 -9.64
N LYS A 48 1.50 16.70 -9.16
CA LYS A 48 2.02 17.55 -8.07
C LYS A 48 2.28 16.76 -6.78
N GLN A 49 1.40 15.81 -6.45
CA GLN A 49 1.63 14.94 -5.28
C GLN A 49 2.78 13.97 -5.53
N ALA A 50 2.81 13.35 -6.72
CA ALA A 50 3.91 12.46 -7.08
C ALA A 50 5.27 13.18 -7.00
N GLU A 51 5.38 14.36 -7.60
CA GLU A 51 6.57 15.22 -7.52
C GLU A 51 6.97 15.49 -6.06
N PHE A 52 5.99 15.87 -5.22
CA PHE A 52 6.23 16.15 -3.82
C PHE A 52 6.85 14.95 -3.07
N PHE A 53 6.27 13.76 -3.21
CA PHE A 53 6.70 12.57 -2.48
C PHE A 53 7.97 11.94 -3.04
N LEU A 54 8.08 11.85 -4.37
CA LEU A 54 9.24 11.28 -5.05
C LEU A 54 10.50 12.10 -4.71
N THR A 55 10.42 13.43 -4.69
CA THR A 55 11.56 14.29 -4.29
C THR A 55 11.89 14.23 -2.79
N ARG A 56 11.04 13.59 -1.97
CA ARG A 56 11.17 13.55 -0.50
C ARG A 56 11.38 12.16 0.10
N GLY A 57 11.69 11.18 -0.74
CA GLY A 57 12.17 9.88 -0.30
C GLY A 57 11.24 8.70 -0.56
N ALA A 58 10.10 8.89 -1.24
CA ALA A 58 9.32 7.77 -1.77
C ALA A 58 10.13 7.03 -2.84
N ASP A 59 10.21 5.71 -2.76
CA ASP A 59 10.87 4.85 -3.75
C ASP A 59 9.92 4.50 -4.91
N GLU A 60 8.63 4.41 -4.62
CA GLU A 60 7.60 4.09 -5.60
C GLU A 60 6.35 4.94 -5.33
N VAL A 61 5.62 5.30 -6.39
CA VAL A 61 4.26 5.85 -6.29
C VAL A 61 3.28 4.85 -6.88
N TYR A 62 2.05 4.88 -6.40
CA TYR A 62 0.96 4.14 -7.03
C TYR A 62 -0.29 5.01 -7.18
N CYS A 63 -1.02 4.81 -8.26
CA CYS A 63 -2.20 5.61 -8.57
C CYS A 63 -3.22 4.82 -9.36
N GLY A 64 -4.49 5.19 -9.23
CA GLY A 64 -5.56 4.71 -10.11
C GLY A 64 -5.98 5.79 -11.10
N LEU A 65 -6.72 5.37 -12.12
CA LEU A 65 -7.31 6.22 -13.16
C LEU A 65 -8.84 6.10 -13.06
N LEU A 66 -9.58 7.20 -13.29
CA LEU A 66 -11.03 7.27 -13.05
C LEU A 66 -11.86 6.21 -13.79
N ASP A 67 -11.39 5.77 -14.96
CA ASP A 67 -12.08 4.83 -15.84
C ASP A 67 -11.51 3.41 -15.78
N ILE A 68 -10.65 3.11 -14.80
CA ILE A 68 -10.16 1.77 -14.48
C ILE A 68 -10.74 1.33 -13.13
N PRO A 69 -11.44 0.18 -13.06
CA PRO A 69 -12.03 -0.31 -11.81
C PRO A 69 -11.00 -0.45 -10.68
N ASN A 70 -11.22 0.29 -9.60
CA ASN A 70 -10.41 0.21 -8.38
C ASN A 70 -11.24 0.59 -7.15
N HIS A 71 -10.86 0.07 -5.99
CA HIS A 71 -11.59 0.24 -4.73
C HIS A 71 -11.53 1.68 -4.15
N GLY A 72 -10.65 2.55 -4.66
CA GLY A 72 -10.52 3.90 -4.11
C GLY A 72 -11.63 4.84 -4.55
N MET A 73 -11.87 5.90 -3.77
CA MET A 73 -12.84 6.93 -4.15
C MET A 73 -12.43 7.63 -5.44
N ARG A 74 -13.41 8.11 -6.21
CA ARG A 74 -13.17 8.86 -7.46
C ARG A 74 -12.17 10.00 -7.27
N ALA A 75 -12.29 10.74 -6.16
CA ALA A 75 -11.41 11.86 -5.82
C ALA A 75 -9.94 11.49 -5.58
N GLU A 76 -9.61 10.20 -5.47
CA GLU A 76 -8.25 9.70 -5.28
C GLU A 76 -7.56 9.27 -6.57
N ASN A 77 -8.27 9.34 -7.71
CA ASN A 77 -7.76 8.88 -9.00
C ASN A 77 -7.30 10.06 -9.87
N PHE A 78 -6.37 9.79 -10.77
CA PHE A 78 -6.02 10.73 -11.83
C PHE A 78 -7.22 10.86 -12.78
N SER A 79 -7.42 12.07 -13.31
CA SER A 79 -8.51 12.36 -14.23
C SER A 79 -8.16 12.09 -15.69
N GLY A 80 -6.88 11.97 -16.04
CA GLY A 80 -6.43 11.77 -17.42
C GLY A 80 -5.08 11.07 -17.51
N VAL A 81 -4.87 10.41 -18.65
CA VAL A 81 -3.69 9.60 -18.94
C VAL A 81 -2.42 10.46 -19.09
N ASP A 82 -2.52 11.66 -19.66
CA ASP A 82 -1.35 12.53 -19.90
C ASP A 82 -0.63 12.92 -18.60
N GLU A 83 -1.37 13.25 -17.55
CA GLU A 83 -0.78 13.58 -16.25
C GLU A 83 -0.15 12.35 -15.58
N LEU A 84 -0.73 11.17 -15.82
CA LEU A 84 -0.22 9.90 -15.36
C LEU A 84 1.09 9.53 -16.10
N HIS A 85 1.17 9.69 -17.41
CA HIS A 85 2.42 9.48 -18.18
C HIS A 85 3.53 10.42 -17.72
N ARG A 86 3.22 11.71 -17.52
CA ARG A 86 4.18 12.66 -16.94
C ARG A 86 4.67 12.24 -15.56
N THR A 87 3.80 11.61 -14.77
CA THR A 87 4.16 11.07 -13.44
C THR A 87 5.13 9.90 -13.55
N VAL A 88 4.90 9.00 -14.51
CA VAL A 88 5.79 7.86 -14.81
C VAL A 88 7.17 8.38 -15.25
N GLU A 89 7.21 9.28 -16.24
CA GLU A 89 8.46 9.87 -16.75
C GLU A 89 9.26 10.55 -15.62
N PHE A 90 8.58 11.32 -14.76
CA PHE A 90 9.23 11.97 -13.63
C PHE A 90 9.74 10.98 -12.60
N ALA A 91 8.97 9.94 -12.26
CA ALA A 91 9.44 8.89 -11.35
C ALA A 91 10.71 8.21 -11.91
N HIS A 92 10.70 7.84 -13.20
CA HIS A 92 11.83 7.22 -13.87
C HIS A 92 13.05 8.14 -13.94
N SER A 93 12.87 9.45 -14.15
CA SER A 93 13.97 10.44 -14.11
C SER A 93 14.73 10.48 -12.78
N LEU A 94 14.08 10.02 -11.70
CA LEU A 94 14.65 9.92 -10.35
C LEU A 94 15.08 8.48 -9.98
N GLY A 95 15.01 7.53 -10.92
CA GLY A 95 15.26 6.11 -10.68
C GLY A 95 14.22 5.41 -9.79
N LYS A 96 13.00 5.96 -9.73
CA LYS A 96 11.87 5.50 -8.91
C LYS A 96 10.81 4.88 -9.80
N LYS A 97 9.83 4.19 -9.19
CA LYS A 97 8.81 3.42 -9.93
C LYS A 97 7.41 3.98 -9.78
N ALA A 98 6.55 3.68 -10.76
CA ALA A 98 5.13 4.02 -10.74
C ALA A 98 4.27 2.78 -11.01
N PHE A 99 3.26 2.54 -10.17
CA PHE A 99 2.36 1.39 -10.27
C PHE A 99 0.90 1.82 -10.47
N LEU A 100 0.20 1.11 -11.35
CA LEU A 100 -1.23 1.30 -11.56
C LEU A 100 -2.05 0.54 -10.52
N VAL A 101 -3.17 1.12 -10.07
CA VAL A 101 -4.18 0.43 -9.25
C VAL A 101 -5.36 0.03 -10.13
N ALA A 102 -5.61 -1.27 -10.20
CA ALA A 102 -6.71 -1.91 -10.92
C ALA A 102 -7.29 -3.06 -10.06
N ASN A 103 -7.57 -2.75 -8.80
CA ASN A 103 -7.75 -3.75 -7.75
C ASN A 103 -9.22 -4.06 -7.42
N ASP A 104 -10.16 -3.65 -8.26
CA ASP A 104 -11.55 -4.09 -8.16
C ASP A 104 -11.85 -5.28 -9.08
N VAL A 105 -13.03 -5.87 -8.94
CA VAL A 105 -13.55 -6.87 -9.89
C VAL A 105 -14.01 -6.15 -11.15
N PHE A 106 -13.57 -6.63 -12.31
CA PHE A 106 -13.90 -6.00 -13.58
C PHE A 106 -15.27 -6.50 -14.04
N PRO A 107 -16.26 -5.63 -14.29
CA PRO A 107 -17.56 -6.06 -14.79
C PRO A 107 -17.40 -6.77 -16.14
N ALA A 108 -18.06 -7.92 -16.33
CA ALA A 108 -17.91 -8.73 -17.54
C ALA A 108 -18.17 -7.92 -18.83
N ALA A 109 -19.16 -7.03 -18.83
CA ALA A 109 -19.51 -6.18 -19.97
C ALA A 109 -18.44 -5.13 -20.33
N ALA A 110 -17.58 -4.75 -19.37
CA ALA A 110 -16.54 -3.74 -19.54
C ALA A 110 -15.12 -4.33 -19.43
N PHE A 111 -15.00 -5.67 -19.31
CA PHE A 111 -13.74 -6.32 -18.99
C PHE A 111 -12.66 -6.04 -20.04
N ASP A 112 -12.97 -6.28 -21.32
CA ASP A 112 -11.98 -6.14 -22.39
C ASP A 112 -11.52 -4.70 -22.57
N GLU A 113 -12.43 -3.72 -22.43
CA GLU A 113 -12.08 -2.30 -22.47
C GLU A 113 -11.17 -1.93 -21.29
N ALA A 114 -11.55 -2.28 -20.06
CA ALA A 114 -10.78 -1.95 -18.87
C ALA A 114 -9.41 -2.66 -18.85
N ALA A 115 -9.36 -3.93 -19.24
CA ALA A 115 -8.11 -4.69 -19.34
C ALA A 115 -7.18 -4.13 -20.44
N GLY A 116 -7.74 -3.73 -21.59
CA GLY A 116 -6.98 -3.06 -22.66
C GLY A 116 -6.40 -1.71 -22.23
N LYS A 117 -7.10 -0.96 -21.35
CA LYS A 117 -6.53 0.26 -20.75
C LYS A 117 -5.38 -0.04 -19.79
N VAL A 118 -5.49 -1.09 -18.97
CA VAL A 118 -4.38 -1.55 -18.11
C VAL A 118 -3.18 -1.94 -18.97
N GLU A 119 -3.40 -2.67 -20.07
CA GLU A 119 -2.39 -3.04 -21.06
C GLU A 119 -1.67 -1.81 -21.62
N ALA A 120 -2.42 -0.86 -22.17
CA ALA A 120 -1.88 0.36 -22.75
C ALA A 120 -1.06 1.20 -21.75
N LEU A 121 -1.48 1.26 -20.48
CA LEU A 121 -0.73 1.99 -19.44
C LEU A 121 0.56 1.30 -19.02
N LEU A 122 0.60 -0.04 -19.02
CA LEU A 122 1.82 -0.80 -18.79
C LEU A 122 2.80 -0.63 -19.95
N GLU A 123 2.31 -0.66 -21.20
CA GLU A 123 3.12 -0.32 -22.38
C GLU A 123 3.60 1.14 -22.35
N GLY A 124 2.77 2.04 -21.80
CA GLY A 124 3.08 3.45 -21.53
C GLY A 124 4.08 3.69 -20.39
N GLY A 125 4.66 2.62 -19.83
CA GLY A 125 5.79 2.70 -18.89
C GLY A 125 5.44 2.48 -17.42
N MET A 126 4.19 2.19 -17.06
CA MET A 126 3.89 1.74 -15.69
C MET A 126 4.71 0.50 -15.33
N ASP A 127 5.36 0.52 -14.18
CA ASP A 127 6.25 -0.57 -13.73
C ASP A 127 5.51 -1.85 -13.33
N GLY A 128 4.20 -1.76 -13.12
CA GLY A 128 3.36 -2.88 -12.72
C GLY A 128 1.95 -2.44 -12.33
N VAL A 129 1.11 -3.41 -12.00
CA VAL A 129 -0.30 -3.19 -11.66
C VAL A 129 -0.72 -3.94 -10.40
N ILE A 130 -1.47 -3.26 -9.54
CA ILE A 130 -2.05 -3.80 -8.31
C ILE A 130 -3.46 -4.30 -8.64
N ILE A 131 -3.67 -5.61 -8.48
CA ILE A 131 -4.89 -6.29 -8.93
C ILE A 131 -5.54 -7.10 -7.81
N ARG A 132 -6.81 -7.44 -8.03
CA ARG A 132 -7.58 -8.44 -7.28
C ARG A 132 -8.14 -9.51 -8.20
N ASP A 133 -8.66 -9.08 -9.35
CA ASP A 133 -9.31 -9.95 -10.32
C ASP A 133 -8.29 -10.81 -11.10
N LEU A 134 -8.39 -12.13 -10.93
CA LEU A 134 -7.53 -13.10 -11.62
C LEU A 134 -7.76 -13.12 -13.13
N ALA A 135 -8.91 -12.66 -13.62
CA ALA A 135 -9.17 -12.53 -15.05
C ALA A 135 -8.18 -11.57 -15.72
N VAL A 136 -7.70 -10.55 -14.99
CA VAL A 136 -6.65 -9.65 -15.48
C VAL A 136 -5.35 -10.41 -15.73
N LEU A 137 -4.91 -11.29 -14.83
CA LEU A 137 -3.72 -12.13 -15.06
C LEU A 137 -3.89 -13.01 -16.30
N ASP A 138 -5.04 -13.64 -16.42
CA ASP A 138 -5.36 -14.55 -17.51
C ASP A 138 -5.42 -13.81 -18.87
N HIS A 139 -5.93 -12.58 -18.88
CA HIS A 139 -5.90 -11.69 -20.05
C HIS A 139 -4.48 -11.45 -20.57
N PHE A 140 -3.54 -11.10 -19.69
CA PHE A 140 -2.13 -10.87 -20.04
C PHE A 140 -1.43 -12.17 -20.45
N LYS A 141 -1.68 -13.26 -19.73
CA LYS A 141 -1.12 -14.58 -20.04
C LYS A 141 -1.54 -15.07 -21.44
N ARG A 142 -2.81 -14.91 -21.83
CA ARG A 142 -3.30 -15.28 -23.16
C ARG A 142 -2.65 -14.48 -24.29
N ARG A 143 -2.24 -13.24 -24.02
CA ARG A 143 -1.53 -12.37 -24.97
C ARG A 143 -0.01 -12.60 -24.96
N GLY A 144 0.50 -13.46 -24.08
CA GLY A 144 1.94 -13.68 -23.93
C GLY A 144 2.69 -12.47 -23.37
N MET A 145 2.00 -11.61 -22.61
CA MET A 145 2.57 -10.42 -22.01
C MET A 145 2.97 -10.69 -20.56
N ASP A 146 4.25 -10.46 -20.25
CA ASP A 146 4.75 -10.48 -18.88
C ASP A 146 4.64 -9.08 -18.28
N ALA A 147 4.03 -8.99 -17.08
CA ALA A 147 3.95 -7.75 -16.32
C ALA A 147 4.23 -8.01 -14.83
N TYR A 148 4.61 -6.97 -14.10
CA TYR A 148 4.81 -7.06 -12.67
C TYR A 148 3.47 -6.89 -11.94
N PHE A 149 2.90 -8.01 -11.50
CA PHE A 149 1.63 -8.02 -10.78
C PHE A 149 1.81 -7.96 -9.27
N VAL A 150 1.08 -7.04 -8.65
CA VAL A 150 0.95 -6.92 -7.19
C VAL A 150 -0.43 -7.42 -6.77
N LEU A 151 -0.49 -8.43 -5.92
CA LEU A 151 -1.75 -8.88 -5.35
C LEU A 151 -2.18 -7.93 -4.22
N SER A 152 -3.32 -7.26 -4.41
CA SER A 152 -3.94 -6.40 -3.41
C SER A 152 -4.38 -7.19 -2.17
N THR A 153 -4.54 -6.54 -1.01
CA THR A 153 -5.16 -7.14 0.18
C THR A 153 -6.58 -7.65 -0.11
N LEU A 154 -7.26 -7.05 -1.09
CA LEU A 154 -8.57 -7.46 -1.57
C LEU A 154 -8.58 -8.87 -2.21
N GLY A 155 -7.40 -9.41 -2.55
CA GLY A 155 -7.21 -10.75 -3.10
C GLY A 155 -7.18 -11.88 -2.05
N LEU A 156 -7.31 -11.55 -0.76
CA LEU A 156 -7.52 -12.51 0.35
C LEU A 156 -6.45 -13.62 0.44
N CYS A 157 -5.18 -13.25 0.33
CA CYS A 157 -4.06 -14.19 0.50
C CYS A 157 -3.64 -14.28 1.98
N PHE A 158 -4.25 -15.23 2.73
CA PHE A 158 -4.06 -15.37 4.18
C PHE A 158 -3.10 -16.47 4.62
N ASN A 159 -2.57 -17.27 3.69
CA ASN A 159 -1.70 -18.40 4.04
C ASN A 159 -0.72 -18.74 2.91
N ALA A 160 0.29 -19.55 3.24
CA ALA A 160 1.35 -19.91 2.31
C ALA A 160 0.89 -20.76 1.12
N THR A 161 -0.16 -21.58 1.28
CA THR A 161 -0.73 -22.38 0.19
C THR A 161 -1.36 -21.48 -0.86
N THR A 162 -2.19 -20.53 -0.43
CA THR A 162 -2.78 -19.50 -1.29
C THR A 162 -1.70 -18.63 -1.94
N LEU A 163 -0.64 -18.28 -1.20
CA LEU A 163 0.48 -17.51 -1.75
C LEU A 163 1.17 -18.24 -2.91
N LYS A 164 1.43 -19.54 -2.78
CA LYS A 164 2.00 -20.39 -3.83
C LYS A 164 1.09 -20.43 -5.06
N PHE A 165 -0.22 -20.61 -4.86
CA PHE A 165 -1.22 -20.57 -5.93
C PHE A 165 -1.14 -19.28 -6.76
N PHE A 166 -1.02 -18.13 -6.08
CA PHE A 166 -0.88 -16.83 -6.74
C PHE A 166 0.48 -16.66 -7.43
N LYS A 167 1.57 -17.12 -6.80
CA LYS A 167 2.92 -17.09 -7.38
C LYS A 167 2.98 -17.84 -8.71
N GLU A 168 2.42 -19.05 -8.75
CA GLU A 168 2.37 -19.90 -9.95
C GLU A 168 1.59 -19.26 -11.12
N ARG A 169 0.76 -18.26 -10.83
CA ARG A 169 -0.03 -17.50 -11.82
C ARG A 169 0.61 -16.19 -12.25
N GLY A 170 1.82 -15.88 -11.79
CA GLY A 170 2.57 -14.70 -12.21
C GLY A 170 2.52 -13.52 -11.23
N ILE A 171 1.94 -13.68 -10.03
CA ILE A 171 2.07 -12.65 -8.99
C ILE A 171 3.55 -12.48 -8.62
N SER A 172 4.01 -11.22 -8.62
CA SER A 172 5.39 -10.83 -8.33
C SER A 172 5.56 -10.22 -6.94
N ARG A 173 4.49 -9.64 -6.40
CA ARG A 173 4.45 -9.04 -5.07
C ARG A 173 3.09 -9.28 -4.42
N ILE A 174 3.07 -9.43 -3.09
CA ILE A 174 1.81 -9.42 -2.33
C ILE A 174 1.76 -8.23 -1.38
N VAL A 175 0.58 -7.67 -1.19
CA VAL A 175 0.27 -6.81 -0.04
C VAL A 175 -0.30 -7.69 1.06
N LEU A 176 0.41 -7.80 2.19
CA LEU A 176 -0.03 -8.62 3.31
C LEU A 176 -1.37 -8.12 3.86
N PRO A 177 -2.35 -9.02 4.07
CA PRO A 177 -3.55 -8.70 4.82
C PRO A 177 -3.19 -8.18 6.21
N GLN A 178 -3.81 -7.07 6.61
CA GLN A 178 -3.51 -6.40 7.87
C GLN A 178 -4.01 -7.18 9.10
N GLN A 179 -4.94 -8.09 8.88
CA GLN A 179 -5.51 -8.98 9.89
C GLN A 179 -4.55 -10.10 10.31
N LEU A 180 -3.50 -10.38 9.53
CA LEU A 180 -2.52 -11.39 9.90
C LEU A 180 -1.56 -10.86 10.96
N THR A 181 -1.31 -11.67 11.97
CA THR A 181 -0.19 -11.48 12.89
C THR A 181 1.12 -11.98 12.27
N PRO A 182 2.30 -11.53 12.76
CA PRO A 182 3.59 -12.06 12.34
C PRO A 182 3.72 -13.58 12.45
N ASP A 183 3.15 -14.18 13.50
CA ASP A 183 3.23 -15.63 13.69
C ASP A 183 2.38 -16.39 12.68
N GLU A 184 1.17 -15.92 12.38
CA GLU A 184 0.31 -16.50 11.33
C GLU A 184 0.91 -16.32 9.93
N ALA A 185 1.52 -15.16 9.66
CA ALA A 185 2.11 -14.87 8.36
C ALA A 185 3.48 -15.55 8.15
N ARG A 186 4.14 -16.06 9.20
CA ARG A 186 5.50 -16.64 9.12
C ARG A 186 5.69 -17.64 7.99
N PRO A 187 4.78 -18.59 7.73
CA PRO A 187 4.92 -19.53 6.61
C PRO A 187 4.89 -18.86 5.23
N MET A 188 4.37 -17.63 5.11
CA MET A 188 4.28 -16.87 3.86
C MET A 188 5.62 -16.22 3.47
N PHE A 189 6.55 -16.06 4.40
CA PHE A 189 7.88 -15.47 4.15
C PHE A 189 8.88 -16.51 3.60
N ASP A 190 8.45 -17.29 2.61
CA ASP A 190 9.29 -18.27 1.92
C ASP A 190 10.08 -17.59 0.78
N ARG A 191 11.36 -17.35 1.03
CA ARG A 191 12.29 -16.75 0.06
C ARG A 191 12.39 -17.51 -1.26
N LYS A 192 12.10 -18.82 -1.27
CA LYS A 192 12.14 -19.63 -2.50
C LYS A 192 11.08 -19.18 -3.51
N LEU A 193 10.01 -18.52 -3.05
CA LEU A 193 8.99 -17.95 -3.94
C LEU A 193 9.47 -16.69 -4.68
N GLY A 194 10.54 -16.04 -4.19
CA GLY A 194 11.10 -14.84 -4.81
C GLY A 194 10.06 -13.71 -4.98
N LEU A 195 9.10 -13.62 -4.07
CA LEU A 195 8.09 -12.56 -4.03
C LEU A 195 8.61 -11.36 -3.23
N ASP A 196 8.28 -10.16 -3.69
CA ASP A 196 8.34 -8.99 -2.82
C ASP A 196 7.13 -9.01 -1.86
N ILE A 197 7.33 -8.59 -0.62
CA ILE A 197 6.28 -8.59 0.41
C ILE A 197 6.09 -7.15 0.89
N GLU A 198 4.89 -6.65 0.66
CA GLU A 198 4.45 -5.31 0.99
C GLU A 198 3.55 -5.32 2.21
N MET A 199 3.72 -4.34 3.10
CA MET A 199 2.86 -4.14 4.26
C MET A 199 2.43 -2.68 4.35
N PHE A 200 1.24 -2.43 4.89
CA PHE A 200 0.81 -1.06 5.18
C PHE A 200 1.55 -0.51 6.40
N CYS A 201 2.06 0.72 6.30
CA CYS A 201 2.48 1.47 7.48
C CYS A 201 1.24 1.95 8.23
N LEU A 202 1.13 1.57 9.52
CA LEU A 202 0.07 2.01 10.44
C LEU A 202 -1.28 2.14 9.75
N PRO A 203 -1.95 1.01 9.50
CA PRO A 203 -3.04 0.95 8.55
C PRO A 203 -4.07 2.04 8.82
N LEU A 204 -4.42 2.78 7.75
CA LEU A 204 -5.43 3.83 7.81
C LEU A 204 -6.68 3.33 8.52
N PHE A 205 -7.10 2.11 8.25
CA PHE A 205 -8.14 1.43 9.00
C PHE A 205 -7.68 0.01 9.24
N TYR A 206 -7.66 -0.43 10.50
CA TYR A 206 -7.64 -1.86 10.75
C TYR A 206 -9.01 -2.37 10.37
N GLU A 207 -9.15 -2.89 9.15
CA GLU A 207 -10.40 -3.49 8.71
C GLU A 207 -10.64 -4.72 9.59
N ILE A 208 -11.45 -4.51 10.62
CA ILE A 208 -11.75 -5.49 11.68
C ILE A 208 -12.33 -6.78 11.09
N ASN A 209 -12.96 -6.68 9.93
CA ASN A 209 -13.49 -7.80 9.15
C ASN A 209 -12.62 -8.10 7.92
N LEU A 210 -13.05 -9.04 7.09
CA LEU A 210 -12.38 -9.34 5.82
C LEU A 210 -12.50 -8.17 4.83
N ASN A 211 -11.35 -7.65 4.44
CA ASN A 211 -11.23 -6.57 3.48
C ASN A 211 -11.93 -6.91 2.15
N ALA A 212 -12.64 -5.94 1.57
CA ALA A 212 -13.38 -6.06 0.29
C ALA A 212 -14.60 -7.01 0.26
N LEU A 213 -14.96 -7.67 1.36
CA LEU A 213 -16.10 -8.59 1.43
C LEU A 213 -17.13 -8.22 2.51
N CYS A 214 -16.82 -7.22 3.34
CA CYS A 214 -17.71 -6.78 4.39
C CYS A 214 -18.89 -6.00 3.78
N SER A 215 -20.11 -6.55 3.86
CA SER A 215 -21.35 -5.87 3.49
C SER A 215 -21.86 -4.91 4.57
N LEU A 216 -21.24 -4.89 5.74
CA LEU A 216 -21.56 -3.95 6.81
C LEU A 216 -21.08 -2.55 6.43
N SER A 217 -21.81 -1.53 6.90
CA SER A 217 -21.43 -0.13 6.69
C SER A 217 -19.98 0.08 7.13
N CYS A 218 -19.14 0.50 6.19
CA CYS A 218 -17.70 0.64 6.36
C CYS A 218 -17.31 2.11 6.23
N PRO A 219 -16.47 2.64 7.14
CA PRO A 219 -15.84 3.95 6.97
C PRO A 219 -15.16 4.15 5.62
N CYS A 220 -14.57 3.09 5.08
CA CYS A 220 -13.69 3.16 3.90
C CYS A 220 -14.45 3.26 2.57
N SER A 221 -15.76 2.97 2.55
CA SER A 221 -16.54 2.86 1.33
C SER A 221 -17.65 3.91 1.21
N GLN A 222 -17.72 4.87 2.13
CA GLN A 222 -18.81 5.83 2.21
C GLN A 222 -18.28 7.25 1.99
N GLU A 223 -18.85 7.95 1.00
CA GLU A 223 -18.66 9.38 0.88
C GLU A 223 -19.32 10.08 2.08
N ILE A 224 -18.58 10.93 2.77
CA ILE A 224 -19.15 11.79 3.80
C ILE A 224 -20.09 12.78 3.10
N VAL A 225 -21.39 12.66 3.36
CA VAL A 225 -22.40 13.58 2.84
C VAL A 225 -22.53 14.77 3.81
N PRO A 226 -22.21 16.00 3.40
CA PRO A 226 -22.32 17.17 4.27
C PRO A 226 -23.74 17.29 4.86
N GLY A 227 -23.83 17.53 6.17
CA GLY A 227 -25.10 17.70 6.89
C GLY A 227 -25.82 16.40 7.26
N LYS A 228 -25.26 15.22 7.00
CA LYS A 228 -25.77 13.94 7.51
C LYS A 228 -24.83 13.36 8.57
N GLU A 229 -25.41 12.82 9.64
CA GLU A 229 -24.62 12.07 10.63
C GLU A 229 -23.98 10.85 9.97
N PRO A 230 -22.69 10.57 10.25
CA PRO A 230 -22.04 9.37 9.76
C PRO A 230 -22.74 8.11 10.33
N PRO A 231 -22.90 7.05 9.53
CA PRO A 231 -23.56 5.84 9.99
C PRO A 231 -22.78 5.19 11.14
N LYS A 232 -23.51 4.52 12.05
CA LYS A 232 -22.88 3.67 13.06
C LYS A 232 -22.23 2.47 12.37
N TYR A 233 -20.91 2.38 12.46
CA TYR A 233 -20.15 1.28 11.89
C TYR A 233 -20.27 0.04 12.79
N THR A 234 -20.90 -1.02 12.29
CA THR A 234 -21.20 -2.24 13.07
C THR A 234 -19.94 -2.86 13.67
N CYS A 235 -18.82 -2.85 12.94
CA CYS A 235 -17.54 -3.39 13.41
C CYS A 235 -16.92 -2.59 14.57
N LEU A 236 -17.31 -1.32 14.74
CA LEU A 236 -16.87 -0.45 15.83
C LEU A 236 -17.90 -0.36 16.96
N SER A 237 -19.05 -1.03 16.79
CA SER A 237 -20.14 -0.99 17.76
C SER A 237 -19.88 -2.00 18.88
N ALA A 238 -20.16 -1.59 20.11
CA ALA A 238 -20.23 -2.52 21.22
C ALA A 238 -21.48 -3.39 21.06
N ILE A 239 -21.28 -4.71 20.96
CA ILE A 239 -22.34 -5.72 20.85
C ILE A 239 -22.74 -6.11 22.27
N ARG A 240 -24.04 -6.03 22.59
CA ARG A 240 -24.54 -6.52 23.88
C ARG A 240 -24.55 -8.04 23.88
N CYS A 241 -23.93 -8.65 24.88
CA CYS A 241 -23.86 -10.11 25.05
C CYS A 241 -24.26 -10.48 26.49
N GLU A 242 -24.52 -11.77 26.74
CA GLU A 242 -24.64 -12.25 28.13
C GLU A 242 -23.32 -11.97 28.85
N GLY A 243 -23.38 -11.23 29.97
CA GLY A 243 -22.19 -10.82 30.73
C GLY A 243 -21.65 -9.41 30.42
N GLY A 244 -22.27 -8.64 29.50
CA GLY A 244 -21.94 -7.22 29.31
C GLY A 244 -21.95 -6.74 27.87
N SER A 245 -20.91 -6.02 27.48
CA SER A 245 -20.70 -5.53 26.12
C SER A 245 -19.37 -6.04 25.57
N TYR A 246 -19.40 -6.53 24.34
CA TYR A 246 -18.24 -6.95 23.58
C TYR A 246 -17.94 -5.92 22.50
N SER A 247 -16.72 -5.41 22.46
CA SER A 247 -16.21 -4.59 21.36
C SER A 247 -15.11 -5.37 20.67
N MET A 248 -15.09 -5.34 19.34
CA MET A 248 -14.01 -5.99 18.59
C MET A 248 -12.66 -5.43 19.03
N PRO A 249 -11.70 -6.29 19.41
CA PRO A 249 -10.40 -5.85 19.89
C PRO A 249 -9.63 -5.16 18.77
N MET A 250 -9.00 -4.04 19.10
CA MET A 250 -8.16 -3.28 18.17
C MET A 250 -6.72 -3.30 18.68
N PRO A 251 -5.74 -3.71 17.85
CA PRO A 251 -4.35 -3.73 18.27
C PRO A 251 -3.89 -2.31 18.60
N ASP A 252 -3.29 -2.11 19.77
CA ASP A 252 -2.73 -0.82 20.15
C ASP A 252 -1.54 -0.42 19.26
N THR A 253 -1.11 0.83 19.37
CA THR A 253 0.04 1.37 18.63
C THR A 253 1.30 0.50 18.81
N GLY A 254 1.57 0.02 20.02
CA GLY A 254 2.75 -0.81 20.31
C GLY A 254 2.69 -2.16 19.60
N THR A 255 1.51 -2.77 19.58
CA THR A 255 1.24 -4.02 18.86
C THR A 255 1.46 -3.83 17.36
N LEU A 256 0.87 -2.79 16.76
CA LEU A 256 1.03 -2.49 15.34
C LEU A 256 2.48 -2.21 14.94
N LEU A 257 3.20 -1.42 15.74
CA LEU A 257 4.63 -1.17 15.53
C LEU A 257 5.46 -2.44 15.72
N GLY A 258 5.07 -3.31 16.66
CA GLY A 258 5.71 -4.60 16.87
C GLY A 258 5.55 -5.50 15.65
N TYR A 259 4.34 -5.61 15.11
CA TYR A 259 4.09 -6.38 13.88
C TYR A 259 4.91 -5.86 12.72
N PHE A 260 4.96 -4.54 12.57
CA PHE A 260 5.75 -3.89 11.54
C PHE A 260 7.26 -4.22 11.67
N TYR A 261 7.81 -4.18 12.88
CA TYR A 261 9.19 -4.61 13.14
C TYR A 261 9.39 -6.09 12.78
N ASP A 262 8.50 -6.96 13.26
CA ASP A 262 8.61 -8.40 13.10
C ASP A 262 8.54 -8.79 11.60
N PHE A 263 7.60 -8.22 10.84
CA PHE A 263 7.49 -8.45 9.39
C PHE A 263 8.74 -7.98 8.61
N TYR A 264 9.33 -6.85 8.97
CA TYR A 264 10.57 -6.39 8.36
C TYR A 264 11.70 -7.41 8.55
N HIS A 265 11.85 -7.92 9.78
CA HIS A 265 12.87 -8.92 10.09
C HIS A 265 12.59 -10.29 9.47
N MET A 266 11.32 -10.61 9.19
CA MET A 266 10.93 -11.80 8.44
C MET A 266 11.24 -11.68 6.93
N GLY A 267 11.37 -10.46 6.40
CA GLY A 267 11.85 -10.21 5.04
C GLY A 267 10.96 -9.33 4.16
N ALA A 268 9.96 -8.67 4.72
CA ALA A 268 9.16 -7.72 3.96
C ALA A 268 9.99 -6.48 3.60
N ASN A 269 9.79 -5.99 2.39
CA ASN A 269 10.70 -5.06 1.73
C ASN A 269 10.00 -3.83 1.11
N CYS A 270 8.67 -3.76 1.24
CA CYS A 270 7.88 -2.62 0.81
C CYS A 270 6.98 -2.14 1.96
N MET A 271 7.04 -0.85 2.25
CA MET A 271 6.19 -0.18 3.22
C MET A 271 5.24 0.77 2.49
N LYS A 272 3.96 0.42 2.50
CA LYS A 272 2.89 1.13 1.80
C LYS A 272 2.21 2.17 2.67
N VAL A 273 2.25 3.42 2.23
CA VAL A 273 1.38 4.49 2.69
C VAL A 273 0.09 4.40 1.89
N ALA A 274 -1.04 4.20 2.57
CA ALA A 274 -2.33 4.08 1.91
C ALA A 274 -2.74 5.38 1.20
N ARG A 275 -3.45 5.23 0.08
CA ARG A 275 -4.05 6.34 -0.65
C ARG A 275 -5.31 6.80 0.10
N GLY A 276 -5.56 8.11 0.11
CA GLY A 276 -6.77 8.65 0.70
C GLY A 276 -7.02 10.10 0.26
N PRO A 277 -8.21 10.63 0.54
CA PRO A 277 -8.62 11.96 0.09
C PRO A 277 -7.88 13.09 0.83
N ASN A 278 -7.46 12.84 2.07
CA ASN A 278 -6.86 13.84 2.94
C ASN A 278 -5.35 13.97 2.72
N ALA A 279 -4.95 15.01 1.99
CA ALA A 279 -3.56 15.23 1.61
C ALA A 279 -2.62 15.45 2.82
N SER A 280 -3.08 16.11 3.90
CA SER A 280 -2.20 16.36 5.06
C SER A 280 -1.90 15.08 5.85
N GLU A 281 -2.89 14.21 6.01
CA GLU A 281 -2.72 12.92 6.70
C GLU A 281 -1.84 11.95 5.90
N VAL A 282 -1.99 11.90 4.58
CA VAL A 282 -1.09 11.12 3.71
C VAL A 282 0.35 11.64 3.81
N VAL A 283 0.55 12.95 3.85
CA VAL A 283 1.87 13.56 4.03
C VAL A 283 2.47 13.22 5.39
N GLU A 284 1.69 13.33 6.47
CA GLU A 284 2.12 12.98 7.81
C GLU A 284 2.51 11.49 7.91
N LEU A 285 1.64 10.59 7.43
CA LEU A 285 1.87 9.15 7.44
C LEU A 285 3.09 8.79 6.58
N PHE A 286 3.30 9.47 5.45
CA PHE A 286 4.48 9.29 4.62
C PHE A 286 5.78 9.62 5.36
N PHE A 287 5.86 10.75 6.05
CA PHE A 287 7.08 11.09 6.79
C PHE A 287 7.32 10.15 7.98
N LYS A 288 6.25 9.69 8.64
CA LYS A 288 6.35 8.64 9.67
C LYS A 288 6.88 7.34 9.08
N SER A 289 6.37 6.95 7.92
CA SER A 289 6.82 5.77 7.17
C SER A 289 8.31 5.84 6.84
N VAL A 290 8.77 6.96 6.28
CA VAL A 290 10.19 7.19 5.99
C VAL A 290 11.05 7.15 7.26
N TYR A 291 10.56 7.71 8.37
CA TYR A 291 11.28 7.69 9.63
C TYR A 291 11.38 6.26 10.21
N LEU A 292 10.27 5.52 10.27
CA LEU A 292 10.25 4.13 10.74
C LEU A 292 11.15 3.23 9.88
N ALA A 293 11.13 3.39 8.55
CA ALA A 293 12.03 2.67 7.65
C ALA A 293 13.50 2.91 8.00
N LYS A 294 13.87 4.18 8.25
CA LYS A 294 15.24 4.54 8.67
C LYS A 294 15.62 3.94 10.03
N LEU A 295 14.68 3.86 10.98
CA LEU A 295 14.96 3.22 12.28
C LEU A 295 15.26 1.72 12.11
N LEU A 296 14.49 1.03 11.27
CA LEU A 296 14.73 -0.37 10.95
C LEU A 296 16.08 -0.57 10.26
N GLU A 297 16.40 0.27 9.28
CA GLU A 297 17.67 0.22 8.54
C GLU A 297 18.89 0.51 9.42
N LYS A 298 18.73 1.32 10.47
CA LYS A 298 19.76 1.55 11.49
C LYS A 298 19.98 0.34 12.42
N GLY A 299 19.13 -0.68 12.34
CA GLY A 299 19.26 -1.89 13.15
C GLY A 299 18.89 -1.68 14.61
N LEU A 300 17.93 -0.80 14.92
CA LEU A 300 17.44 -0.63 16.29
C LEU A 300 16.89 -1.97 16.83
N SER A 301 17.06 -2.18 18.13
CA SER A 301 16.38 -3.27 18.83
C SER A 301 14.87 -3.08 18.75
N ARG A 302 14.10 -4.17 18.90
CA ARG A 302 12.63 -4.12 18.92
C ARG A 302 12.12 -3.11 19.96
N GLU A 303 12.69 -3.13 21.16
CA GLU A 303 12.35 -2.20 22.24
C GLU A 303 12.64 -0.74 21.86
N GLY A 304 13.81 -0.45 21.29
CA GLY A 304 14.18 0.88 20.83
C GLY A 304 13.29 1.37 19.68
N PHE A 305 12.95 0.48 18.75
CA PHE A 305 12.03 0.77 17.65
C PHE A 305 10.63 1.11 18.18
N LEU A 306 10.10 0.32 19.12
CA LEU A 306 8.80 0.58 19.76
C LEU A 306 8.81 1.89 20.54
N PHE A 307 9.89 2.19 21.26
CA PHE A 307 10.04 3.43 22.01
C PHE A 307 9.96 4.65 21.09
N GLU A 308 10.80 4.71 20.04
CA GLU A 308 10.81 5.83 19.10
C GLU A 308 9.51 5.90 18.27
N GLY A 309 9.02 4.74 17.82
CA GLY A 309 7.78 4.64 17.05
C GLY A 309 6.57 5.16 17.83
N LYS A 310 6.45 4.85 19.13
CA LYS A 310 5.34 5.36 19.96
C LYS A 310 5.35 6.88 20.11
N ARG A 311 6.52 7.53 20.09
CA ARG A 311 6.63 9.00 20.18
C ARG A 311 6.02 9.69 18.98
N ILE A 312 6.23 9.14 17.78
CA ILE A 312 5.68 9.71 16.54
C ILE A 312 4.30 9.16 16.19
N CYS A 313 3.92 7.99 16.71
CA CYS A 313 2.67 7.29 16.36
C CYS A 313 1.72 7.20 17.55
N ALA A 314 1.69 8.21 18.42
CA ALA A 314 0.97 8.21 19.69
C ALA A 314 -0.51 7.75 19.59
N SER A 315 -1.14 7.88 18.41
CA SER A 315 -2.46 7.31 18.16
C SER A 315 -2.60 6.68 16.77
N ALA A 316 -1.88 5.59 16.51
CA ALA A 316 -1.98 4.84 15.26
C ALA A 316 -3.43 4.47 14.89
N GLN A 317 -4.26 4.14 15.89
CA GLN A 317 -5.68 3.83 15.69
C GLN A 317 -6.55 5.05 15.31
N ASN A 318 -6.09 6.27 15.59
CA ASN A 318 -6.84 7.49 15.27
C ASN A 318 -6.72 7.90 13.81
N TYR A 319 -5.76 7.34 13.04
CA TYR A 319 -5.71 7.59 11.61
C TYR A 319 -7.04 7.16 10.96
N GLY A 320 -7.60 6.00 11.28
CA GLY A 320 -8.91 5.63 10.73
C GLY A 320 -10.05 6.49 11.23
N LYS A 321 -10.03 6.86 12.51
CA LYS A 321 -11.10 7.66 13.09
C LYS A 321 -11.16 9.09 12.54
N ARG A 322 -10.01 9.69 12.19
CA ARG A 322 -9.95 11.06 11.63
C ARG A 322 -10.38 11.15 10.17
N TYR A 323 -10.31 10.05 9.42
CA TYR A 323 -10.89 9.95 8.08
C TYR A 323 -12.43 9.86 8.10
N ILE A 324 -13.01 9.40 9.22
CA ILE A 324 -14.47 9.38 9.47
C ILE A 324 -14.96 10.74 9.98
N VAL A 325 -14.18 11.35 10.87
CA VAL A 325 -14.55 12.57 11.59
C VAL A 325 -13.71 13.72 11.07
N GLN A 326 -14.05 14.21 9.88
CA GLN A 326 -13.88 15.64 9.67
C GLN A 326 -14.95 16.32 10.51
N HIS A 327 -14.54 16.89 11.64
CA HIS A 327 -15.35 17.82 12.46
C HIS A 327 -16.11 18.77 11.51
N LEU A 328 -17.45 18.80 11.59
CA LEU A 328 -18.21 19.75 12.43
C LEU A 328 -17.75 21.19 12.25
#